data_AF-A0ABD3Q9N9-F1
#
_entry.id   AF-A0ABD3Q9N9-F1
#
_cell.length_a   1.000
_cell.length_b   1.000
_cell.length_c   1.000
_cell.angle_alpha   90.00
_cell.angle_beta   90.00
_cell.angle_gamma   90.00
#
_symmetry.space_group_name_H-M   'P 1'
#
loop_
_entity.id
_entity.type
_entity.pdbx_description
1 polymer ?
#
loop_
_entity_poly.entity_id
_entity_poly.type
_entity_poly.pdbx_seq_one_letter_code
_entity_poly.pdbx_strand_id
1 'polypeptide(L)'
;MTKPIASGGGLGTMNGTWILDKRRGSPSMRGYLETMGVTELAIEAHEKGESEHETLNIIEFDDVYFKIKKLSRVTDLDLELKLGEEFRQTLPGDRVKTVLATSDNPGKSVRIVSRMPTMNGMATVVDTKTLQREGNILVLVQTLVISNERLGREHTTIRYFVPYEHAELPAAAVTAKGTELKHLKES
;
A
#
# COMPACT_ATOMS: atom_id res chain seq x y z
N MET A 1 47.20 0.95 -15.13
CA MET A 1 45.87 0.49 -15.58
C MET A 1 44.86 0.78 -14.48
N THR A 2 44.13 1.87 -14.65
CA THR A 2 43.12 2.39 -13.72
C THR A 2 41.84 1.58 -13.89
N LYS A 3 41.32 0.99 -12.80
CA LYS A 3 40.00 0.35 -12.78
C LYS A 3 38.92 1.40 -13.07
N PRO A 4 37.89 1.09 -13.88
CA PRO A 4 36.78 2.01 -14.08
C PRO A 4 35.98 2.12 -12.79
N ILE A 5 35.77 3.35 -12.34
CA ILE A 5 34.80 3.69 -11.30
C ILE A 5 33.43 3.57 -11.97
N ALA A 6 32.62 2.61 -11.52
CA ALA A 6 31.23 2.50 -11.95
C ALA A 6 30.42 3.68 -11.39
N SER A 7 30.38 4.78 -12.14
CA SER A 7 29.41 5.85 -11.95
C SER A 7 28.07 5.42 -12.56
N GLY A 8 27.32 4.59 -11.83
CA GLY A 8 25.96 4.18 -12.18
C GLY A 8 25.04 4.43 -11.00
N GLY A 9 24.56 5.66 -10.85
CA GLY A 9 23.65 6.08 -9.78
C GLY A 9 22.27 5.42 -9.91
N GLY A 10 22.16 4.14 -9.55
CA GLY A 10 20.88 3.46 -9.44
C GLY A 10 20.03 4.09 -8.34
N LEU A 11 18.72 4.23 -8.57
CA LEU A 11 17.73 4.62 -7.58
C LEU A 11 17.64 3.67 -6.37
N GLY A 12 18.36 2.54 -6.38
CA GLY A 12 18.12 1.43 -5.46
C GLY A 12 16.88 0.64 -5.90
N THR A 13 16.27 -0.04 -4.94
CA THR A 13 15.04 -0.84 -5.10
C THR A 13 14.01 -0.43 -4.03
N MET A 14 12.74 -0.68 -4.29
CA MET A 14 11.65 -0.57 -3.31
C MET A 14 11.73 -1.63 -2.21
N ASN A 15 12.59 -2.64 -2.34
CA ASN A 15 12.71 -3.67 -1.33
C ASN A 15 13.19 -3.11 0.01
N GLY A 16 12.48 -3.44 1.07
CA GLY A 16 12.77 -2.96 2.42
C GLY A 16 11.54 -2.44 3.16
N THR A 17 11.80 -1.74 4.27
CA THR A 17 10.77 -1.18 5.16
C THR A 17 10.69 0.33 4.98
N TRP A 18 9.46 0.83 4.83
CA TRP A 18 9.16 2.22 4.52
C TRP A 18 8.17 2.78 5.53
N ILE A 19 8.51 3.88 6.19
CA ILE A 19 7.64 4.58 7.15
C ILE A 19 6.98 5.79 6.50
N LEU A 20 5.69 6.00 6.78
CA LEU A 20 4.94 7.17 6.34
C LEU A 20 5.58 8.46 6.85
N ASP A 21 5.95 9.36 5.94
CA ASP A 21 6.34 10.72 6.28
C ASP A 21 5.10 11.57 6.56
N LYS A 22 4.70 11.63 7.83
CA LYS A 22 3.54 12.39 8.30
C LYS A 22 3.68 13.91 8.15
N ARG A 23 4.90 14.42 7.92
CA ARG A 23 5.16 15.87 7.85
C ARG A 23 5.06 16.41 6.42
N ARG A 24 4.93 15.53 5.43
CA ARG A 24 4.99 15.89 4.01
C ARG A 24 3.65 15.73 3.33
N GLY A 25 3.23 16.78 2.61
CA GLY A 25 1.96 16.80 1.88
C GLY A 25 0.75 16.68 2.81
N SER A 26 -0.32 16.04 2.32
CA SER A 26 -1.47 15.66 3.12
C SER A 26 -1.58 14.13 3.14
N PRO A 27 -1.08 13.46 4.18
CA PRO A 27 -1.10 12.00 4.26
C PRO A 27 -2.50 11.43 4.52
N SER A 28 -3.49 12.29 4.82
CA SER A 28 -4.83 11.87 5.23
C SER A 28 -5.52 11.00 4.18
N MET A 29 -6.09 9.90 4.65
CA MET A 29 -6.92 8.99 3.87
C MET A 29 -8.40 9.41 3.85
N ARG A 30 -8.78 10.55 4.43
CA ARG A 30 -10.18 10.96 4.58
C ARG A 30 -10.95 10.95 3.27
N GLY A 31 -10.50 11.67 2.25
CA GLY A 31 -11.22 11.72 0.96
C GLY A 31 -11.32 10.35 0.28
N TYR A 32 -10.32 9.48 0.49
CA TYR A 32 -10.38 8.09 0.05
C TYR A 32 -11.50 7.32 0.78
N LEU A 33 -11.53 7.43 2.11
CA LEU A 33 -12.52 6.73 2.95
C LEU A 33 -13.95 7.27 2.74
N GLU A 34 -14.11 8.58 2.54
CA GLU A 34 -15.38 9.20 2.17
C GLU A 34 -15.88 8.69 0.81
N THR A 35 -15.00 8.57 -0.18
CA THR A 35 -15.33 8.01 -1.51
C THR A 35 -15.71 6.53 -1.43
N MET A 36 -15.10 5.79 -0.51
CA MET A 36 -15.48 4.42 -0.15
C MET A 36 -16.84 4.34 0.57
N GLY A 37 -17.38 5.47 1.05
CA GLY A 37 -18.60 5.52 1.85
C GLY A 37 -18.42 4.98 3.28
N VAL A 38 -17.20 5.11 3.83
CA VAL A 38 -16.93 4.84 5.24
C VAL A 38 -17.61 5.90 6.10
N THR A 39 -18.11 5.51 7.27
CA THR A 39 -18.81 6.42 8.18
C THR A 39 -17.85 7.42 8.83
N GLU A 40 -18.34 8.62 9.17
CA GLU A 40 -17.53 9.68 9.80
C GLU A 40 -16.79 9.18 11.04
N LEU A 41 -17.48 8.48 11.94
CA LEU A 41 -16.88 7.93 13.16
C LEU A 41 -15.70 6.97 12.86
N ALA A 42 -15.80 6.15 11.79
CA ALA A 42 -14.73 5.24 11.41
C ALA A 42 -13.57 5.97 10.73
N ILE A 43 -13.85 7.07 10.02
CA ILE A 43 -12.83 7.96 9.46
C ILE A 43 -12.05 8.64 10.59
N GLU A 44 -12.73 9.24 11.56
CA GLU A 44 -12.11 9.87 12.73
C GLU A 44 -11.24 8.88 13.51
N ALA A 45 -11.73 7.66 13.75
CA ALA A 45 -10.95 6.61 14.38
C ALA A 45 -9.71 6.22 13.57
N HIS A 46 -9.83 6.17 12.23
CA HIS A 46 -8.70 5.90 11.35
C HIS A 46 -7.66 7.02 11.41
N GLU A 47 -8.08 8.28 11.29
CA GLU A 47 -7.19 9.45 11.35
C GLU A 47 -6.48 9.53 12.70
N LYS A 48 -7.21 9.28 13.80
CA LYS A 48 -6.60 9.20 15.13
C LYS A 48 -5.54 8.09 15.19
N GLY A 49 -5.87 6.87 14.78
CA GLY A 49 -4.92 5.75 14.79
C GLY A 49 -3.69 5.99 13.92
N GLU A 50 -3.85 6.60 12.75
CA GLU A 50 -2.73 6.93 11.85
C GLU A 50 -1.88 8.08 12.38
N SER A 51 -2.47 9.08 13.06
CA SER A 51 -1.73 10.18 13.69
C SER A 51 -0.91 9.70 14.90
N GLU A 52 -1.47 8.85 15.76
CA GLU A 52 -0.84 8.38 17.00
C GLU A 52 0.20 7.27 16.80
N HIS A 53 0.10 6.49 15.72
CA HIS A 53 0.95 5.31 15.50
C HIS A 53 1.67 5.31 14.16
N GLU A 54 2.78 4.56 14.07
CA GLU A 54 3.52 4.39 12.82
C GLU A 54 2.69 3.63 11.78
N THR A 55 2.94 3.95 10.51
CA THR A 55 2.43 3.20 9.36
C THR A 55 3.62 2.79 8.52
N LEU A 56 3.84 1.48 8.44
CA LEU A 56 4.98 0.87 7.75
C LEU A 56 4.48 0.05 6.56
N ASN A 57 5.25 0.09 5.47
CA ASN A 57 5.16 -0.86 4.38
C ASN A 57 6.46 -1.67 4.32
N ILE A 58 6.36 -2.99 4.39
CA ILE A 58 7.46 -3.92 4.13
C ILE A 58 7.23 -4.47 2.73
N ILE A 59 8.17 -4.25 1.83
CA ILE A 59 8.03 -4.57 0.40
C ILE A 59 9.10 -5.58 -0.02
N GLU A 60 8.64 -6.62 -0.73
CA GLU A 60 9.49 -7.52 -1.51
C GLU A 60 8.99 -7.48 -2.96
N PHE A 61 9.87 -7.15 -3.89
CA PHE A 61 9.53 -6.87 -5.27
C PHE A 61 10.65 -7.35 -6.19
N ASP A 62 10.30 -8.32 -7.03
CA ASP A 62 11.13 -8.84 -8.10
C ASP A 62 10.38 -8.80 -9.44
N ASP A 63 10.96 -9.44 -10.44
CA ASP A 63 10.51 -9.46 -11.82
C ASP A 63 9.16 -10.19 -12.02
N VAL A 64 8.72 -10.95 -11.01
CA VAL A 64 7.56 -11.87 -11.07
C VAL A 64 6.50 -11.50 -10.04
N TYR A 65 6.89 -11.11 -8.84
CA TYR A 65 6.01 -10.87 -7.70
C TYR A 65 6.21 -9.48 -7.09
N PHE A 66 5.09 -8.89 -6.69
CA PHE A 66 5.02 -7.77 -5.77
C PHE A 66 4.35 -8.22 -4.48
N LYS A 67 5.09 -8.16 -3.37
CA LYS A 67 4.60 -8.45 -2.03
C LYS A 67 4.66 -7.20 -1.16
N ILE A 68 3.60 -6.97 -0.41
CA ILE A 68 3.55 -5.87 0.55
C ILE A 68 2.84 -6.30 1.83
N LYS A 69 3.53 -6.07 2.95
CA LYS A 69 2.92 -6.10 4.27
C LYS A 69 2.78 -4.68 4.81
N LYS A 70 1.56 -4.27 5.12
CA LYS A 70 1.27 -2.98 5.76
C LYS A 70 1.03 -3.18 7.24
N LEU A 71 1.85 -2.53 8.07
CA LEU A 71 1.70 -2.52 9.51
C LEU A 71 1.21 -1.14 9.94
N SER A 72 0.03 -1.08 10.52
CA SER A 72 -0.51 0.14 11.14
C SER A 72 -1.45 -0.21 12.28
N ARG A 73 -1.82 0.77 13.10
CA ARG A 73 -2.84 0.56 14.15
C ARG A 73 -4.20 0.18 13.57
N VAL A 74 -4.49 0.67 12.38
CA VAL A 74 -5.83 0.67 11.77
C VAL A 74 -6.02 -0.46 10.78
N THR A 75 -4.94 -1.01 10.24
CA THR A 75 -4.97 -2.02 9.20
C THR A 75 -3.70 -2.87 9.26
N ASP A 76 -3.90 -4.18 9.29
CA ASP A 76 -2.89 -5.18 8.96
C ASP A 76 -3.27 -5.75 7.59
N LEU A 77 -2.40 -5.58 6.60
CA LEU A 77 -2.60 -6.07 5.25
C LEU A 77 -1.36 -6.87 4.86
N ASP A 78 -1.57 -8.10 4.44
CA ASP A 78 -0.56 -8.91 3.77
C ASP A 78 -1.07 -9.25 2.37
N LEU A 79 -0.29 -8.92 1.35
CA LEU A 79 -0.69 -9.05 -0.04
C LEU A 79 0.48 -9.51 -0.91
N GLU A 80 0.30 -10.64 -1.57
CA GLU A 80 1.21 -11.19 -2.55
C GLU A 80 0.52 -11.24 -3.92
N LEU A 81 1.08 -10.55 -4.91
CA LEU A 81 0.54 -10.43 -6.26
C LEU A 81 1.59 -10.86 -7.27
N LYS A 82 1.21 -11.78 -8.17
CA LYS A 82 2.00 -12.07 -9.36
C LYS A 82 1.73 -10.98 -10.40
N LEU A 83 2.79 -10.42 -10.98
CA LEU A 83 2.69 -9.35 -11.98
C LEU A 83 1.98 -9.86 -13.23
N GLY A 84 1.05 -9.06 -13.76
CA GLY A 84 0.28 -9.37 -14.97
C GLY A 84 -0.87 -10.37 -14.77
N GLU A 85 -1.02 -10.95 -13.58
CA GLU A 85 -2.09 -11.90 -13.27
C GLU A 85 -3.12 -11.30 -12.32
N GLU A 86 -4.40 -11.51 -12.63
CA GLU A 86 -5.51 -11.03 -11.78
C GLU A 86 -5.67 -11.96 -10.57
N PHE A 87 -5.41 -11.41 -9.38
CA PHE A 87 -5.77 -12.04 -8.11
C PHE A 87 -7.26 -11.82 -7.82
N ARG A 88 -7.95 -12.86 -7.37
CA ARG A 88 -9.37 -12.84 -7.01
C ARG A 88 -9.57 -13.26 -5.58
N GLN A 89 -10.37 -12.49 -4.85
CA GLN A 89 -10.75 -12.78 -3.48
C GLN A 89 -12.28 -12.72 -3.33
N THR A 90 -12.86 -13.82 -2.87
CA THR A 90 -14.28 -13.85 -2.50
C THR A 90 -14.46 -13.18 -1.15
N LEU A 91 -15.35 -12.18 -1.11
CA LEU A 91 -15.80 -11.47 0.07
C LEU A 91 -17.18 -12.00 0.50
N PRO A 92 -17.63 -11.74 1.74
CA PRO A 92 -18.96 -12.16 2.19
C PRO A 92 -20.08 -11.70 1.26
N GLY A 93 -21.03 -12.58 0.99
CA GLY A 93 -22.16 -12.35 0.08
C GLY A 93 -21.80 -12.50 -1.40
N ASP A 94 -20.92 -13.45 -1.74
CA ASP A 94 -20.47 -13.80 -3.10
C ASP A 94 -19.90 -12.63 -3.92
N ARG A 95 -19.50 -11.56 -3.23
CA ARG A 95 -18.85 -10.40 -3.83
C ARG A 95 -17.41 -10.75 -4.15
N VAL A 96 -16.96 -10.48 -5.37
CA VAL A 96 -15.57 -10.75 -5.77
C VAL A 96 -14.79 -9.44 -5.83
N LYS A 97 -13.70 -9.37 -5.06
CA LYS A 97 -12.66 -8.35 -5.23
C LYS A 97 -11.63 -8.88 -6.23
N THR A 98 -11.26 -8.06 -7.20
CA THR A 98 -10.15 -8.35 -8.11
C THR A 98 -9.00 -7.38 -7.89
N VAL A 99 -7.77 -7.86 -8.06
CA VAL A 99 -6.56 -7.07 -7.92
C VAL A 99 -5.58 -7.47 -9.02
N LEU A 100 -5.05 -6.49 -9.75
CA LEU A 100 -4.04 -6.70 -10.79
C LEU A 100 -2.85 -5.79 -10.50
N ALA A 101 -1.66 -6.36 -10.35
CA ALA A 101 -0.41 -5.62 -10.29
C ALA A 101 0.31 -5.68 -11.64
N THR A 102 0.87 -4.54 -12.06
CA THR A 102 1.65 -4.39 -13.30
C THR A 102 2.85 -3.49 -13.04
N SER A 103 3.94 -3.73 -13.78
CA SER A 103 5.14 -2.90 -13.71
C SER A 103 5.95 -3.00 -15.00
N ASP A 104 6.39 -1.85 -15.51
CA ASP A 104 7.38 -1.76 -16.59
C ASP A 104 8.81 -1.67 -16.04
N ASN A 105 8.98 -1.42 -14.73
CA ASN A 105 10.26 -1.32 -14.05
C ASN A 105 10.19 -2.02 -12.67
N PRO A 106 10.19 -3.36 -12.63
CA PRO A 106 10.18 -4.11 -11.38
C PRO A 106 11.25 -3.64 -10.40
N GLY A 107 10.90 -3.60 -9.12
CA GLY A 107 11.73 -3.02 -8.05
C GLY A 107 11.70 -1.48 -7.97
N LYS A 108 11.12 -0.73 -8.93
CA LYS A 108 11.13 0.75 -8.92
C LYS A 108 9.77 1.41 -9.13
N SER A 109 8.85 0.76 -9.82
CA SER A 109 7.47 1.23 -9.98
C SER A 109 6.51 0.06 -9.97
N VAL A 110 5.32 0.24 -9.40
CA VAL A 110 4.24 -0.73 -9.51
C VAL A 110 2.91 0.00 -9.60
N ARG A 111 2.02 -0.50 -10.45
CA ARG A 111 0.64 -0.04 -10.54
C ARG A 111 -0.28 -1.19 -10.19
N ILE A 112 -1.09 -0.99 -9.16
CA ILE A 112 -2.03 -1.97 -8.62
C ILE A 112 -3.44 -1.44 -8.85
N VAL A 113 -4.25 -2.16 -9.59
CA VAL A 113 -5.68 -1.86 -9.78
C VAL A 113 -6.48 -2.83 -8.97
N SER A 114 -7.27 -2.32 -8.03
CA SER A 114 -8.25 -3.11 -7.28
C SER A 114 -9.66 -2.71 -7.68
N ARG A 115 -10.53 -3.69 -7.93
CA ARG A 115 -11.98 -3.49 -8.07
C ARG A 115 -12.67 -4.18 -6.92
N MET A 116 -13.44 -3.43 -6.15
CA MET A 116 -14.09 -3.94 -4.95
C MET A 116 -15.58 -3.60 -4.92
N PRO A 117 -16.46 -4.61 -4.77
CA PRO A 117 -17.87 -4.37 -4.54
C PRO A 117 -18.09 -3.77 -3.15
N THR A 118 -18.57 -2.53 -3.10
CA THR A 118 -18.94 -1.83 -1.86
C THR A 118 -20.46 -1.85 -1.66
N MET A 119 -20.93 -1.43 -0.48
CA MET A 119 -22.36 -1.17 -0.24
C MET A 119 -22.91 -0.07 -1.18
N ASN A 120 -22.00 0.72 -1.76
CA ASN A 120 -22.31 1.84 -2.63
C ASN A 120 -21.94 1.56 -4.10
N GLY A 121 -21.94 0.30 -4.56
CA GLY A 121 -21.56 -0.05 -5.94
C GLY A 121 -20.09 -0.42 -6.08
N MET A 122 -19.55 -0.37 -7.29
CA MET A 122 -18.17 -0.76 -7.54
C MET A 122 -17.22 0.40 -7.23
N ALA A 123 -16.25 0.16 -6.34
CA ALA A 123 -15.11 1.06 -6.15
C ALA A 123 -13.91 0.52 -6.94
N THR A 124 -13.28 1.40 -7.70
CA THR A 124 -12.00 1.13 -8.37
C THR A 124 -10.92 1.94 -7.68
N VAL A 125 -9.84 1.26 -7.28
CA VAL A 125 -8.66 1.89 -6.67
C VAL A 125 -7.46 1.63 -7.55
N VAL A 126 -6.79 2.70 -7.96
CA VAL A 126 -5.50 2.66 -8.64
C VAL A 126 -4.43 3.13 -7.66
N ASP A 127 -3.63 2.19 -7.18
CA ASP A 127 -2.49 2.44 -6.29
C ASP A 127 -1.20 2.35 -7.11
N THR A 128 -0.56 3.51 -7.32
CA THR A 128 0.73 3.60 -8.00
C THR A 128 1.80 3.90 -6.97
N LYS A 129 2.86 3.10 -6.96
CA LYS A 129 4.06 3.36 -6.16
C LYS A 129 5.24 3.60 -7.07
N THR A 130 6.05 4.62 -6.76
CA THR A 130 7.27 4.94 -7.49
C THR A 130 8.39 5.27 -6.52
N LEU A 131 9.59 4.78 -6.82
CA LEU A 131 10.80 5.10 -6.08
C LEU A 131 11.44 6.34 -6.70
N GLN A 132 11.63 7.37 -5.90
CA GLN A 132 12.21 8.65 -6.32
C GLN A 132 13.44 8.97 -5.48
N ARG A 133 14.40 9.70 -6.05
CA ARG A 133 15.57 10.22 -5.33
C ARG A 133 15.43 11.72 -5.19
N GLU A 134 15.45 12.20 -3.95
CA GLU A 134 15.42 13.61 -3.60
C GLU A 134 16.73 13.96 -2.90
N GLY A 135 17.69 14.50 -3.65
CA GLY A 135 19.05 14.69 -3.17
C GLY A 135 19.68 13.34 -2.77
N ASN A 136 20.00 13.21 -1.48
CA ASN A 136 20.62 12.00 -0.94
C ASN A 136 19.62 10.99 -0.36
N ILE A 137 18.32 11.31 -0.35
CA ILE A 137 17.28 10.48 0.28
C ILE A 137 16.48 9.77 -0.82
N LEU A 138 16.14 8.50 -0.56
CA LEU A 138 15.16 7.77 -1.36
C LEU A 138 13.77 7.98 -0.77
N VAL A 139 12.78 8.21 -1.62
CA VAL A 139 11.40 8.43 -1.23
C VAL A 139 10.51 7.50 -2.04
N LEU A 140 9.70 6.71 -1.36
CA LEU A 140 8.64 5.93 -1.96
C LEU A 140 7.38 6.81 -2.03
N VAL A 141 7.01 7.21 -3.24
CA VAL A 141 5.81 8.01 -3.50
C VAL A 141 4.67 7.07 -3.85
N GLN A 142 3.58 7.17 -3.11
CA GLN A 142 2.34 6.45 -3.34
C GLN A 142 1.26 7.42 -3.80
N THR A 143 0.66 7.15 -4.95
CA THR A 143 -0.53 7.85 -5.45
C THR A 143 -1.71 6.88 -5.46
N LEU A 144 -2.74 7.21 -4.70
CA LEU A 144 -3.99 6.47 -4.61
C LEU A 144 -5.07 7.28 -5.32
N VAL A 145 -5.60 6.75 -6.41
CA VAL A 145 -6.81 7.27 -7.05
C VAL A 145 -7.94 6.31 -6.78
N ILE A 146 -9.02 6.79 -6.17
CA ILE A 146 -10.23 6.01 -5.98
C ILE A 146 -11.39 6.65 -6.73
N SER A 147 -12.15 5.82 -7.45
CA SER A 147 -13.42 6.19 -8.03
C SER A 147 -14.53 5.27 -7.52
N ASN A 148 -15.70 5.85 -7.27
CA ASN A 148 -16.92 5.11 -6.94
C ASN A 148 -17.96 5.36 -8.04
N GLU A 149 -18.24 4.33 -8.84
CA GLU A 149 -19.09 4.44 -10.04
C GLU A 149 -20.50 4.93 -9.71
N ARG A 150 -21.06 4.55 -8.55
CA ARG A 150 -22.43 4.93 -8.16
C ARG A 150 -22.52 6.35 -7.64
N LEU A 151 -21.51 6.81 -6.91
CA LEU A 151 -21.50 8.15 -6.32
C LEU A 151 -21.01 9.22 -7.32
N GLY A 152 -20.39 8.81 -8.42
CA GLY A 152 -19.75 9.74 -9.37
C GLY A 152 -18.63 10.55 -8.72
N ARG A 153 -18.02 10.00 -7.66
CA ARG A 153 -16.96 10.67 -6.90
C ARG A 153 -15.61 10.02 -7.20
N GLU A 154 -14.61 10.87 -7.32
CA GLU A 154 -13.21 10.48 -7.42
C GLU A 154 -12.41 11.27 -6.39
N HIS A 155 -11.40 10.63 -5.81
CA HIS A 155 -10.44 11.29 -4.94
C HIS A 155 -9.02 10.79 -5.21
N THR A 156 -8.05 11.70 -5.15
CA THR A 156 -6.63 11.39 -5.26
C THR A 156 -5.92 11.73 -3.96
N THR A 157 -5.19 10.78 -3.40
CA THR A 157 -4.33 10.97 -2.22
C THR A 157 -2.89 10.63 -2.60
N ILE A 158 -1.95 11.49 -2.23
CA ILE A 158 -0.52 11.26 -2.41
C ILE A 158 0.14 11.14 -1.04
N ARG A 159 0.84 10.03 -0.82
CA ARG A 159 1.55 9.73 0.42
C ARG A 159 3.02 9.49 0.12
N TYR A 160 3.87 9.89 1.05
CA TYR A 160 5.31 9.75 0.93
C TYR A 160 5.81 8.85 2.04
N PHE A 161 6.73 7.96 1.71
CA PHE A 161 7.38 7.10 2.68
C PHE A 161 8.89 7.22 2.53
N VAL A 162 9.59 7.18 3.66
CA VAL A 162 11.04 7.20 3.75
C VAL A 162 11.54 5.85 4.29
N PRO A 163 12.80 5.47 4.03
CA PRO A 163 13.38 4.26 4.59
C PRO A 163 13.26 4.25 6.11
N TYR A 164 12.86 3.10 6.66
CA TYR A 164 12.81 2.88 8.10
C TYR A 164 14.06 2.11 8.53
N GLU A 165 14.92 2.77 9.31
CA GLU A 165 16.25 2.24 9.69
C GLU A 165 16.26 1.54 11.07
N HIS A 166 15.13 1.50 11.78
CA HIS A 166 15.07 0.84 13.09
C HIS A 166 14.97 -0.69 12.93
N ALA A 167 15.76 -1.42 13.73
CA ALA A 167 15.85 -2.88 13.68
C ALA A 167 14.62 -3.61 14.24
N GLU A 168 13.82 -2.93 15.07
CA GLU A 168 12.63 -3.51 15.71
C GLU A 168 11.36 -2.96 15.08
N LEU A 169 10.55 -3.84 14.50
CA LEU A 169 9.23 -3.48 14.01
C LEU A 169 8.30 -3.23 15.21
N PRO A 170 7.47 -2.18 15.19
CA PRO A 170 6.45 -1.99 16.21
C PRO A 170 5.53 -3.20 16.26
N ALA A 171 5.19 -3.64 17.48
CA ALA A 171 4.29 -4.76 17.69
C ALA A 171 2.99 -4.55 16.89
N ALA A 172 2.58 -5.57 16.14
CA ALA A 172 1.35 -5.53 15.36
C ALA A 172 0.18 -5.11 16.27
N ALA A 173 -0.62 -4.16 15.80
CA ALA A 173 -1.77 -3.72 16.56
C ALA A 173 -2.80 -4.85 16.65
N VAL A 174 -3.32 -5.07 17.85
CA VAL A 174 -4.52 -5.88 18.06
C VAL A 174 -5.67 -5.15 17.36
N THR A 175 -5.93 -5.51 16.09
CA THR A 175 -7.07 -4.99 15.36
C THR A 175 -8.36 -5.55 15.98
N ALA A 176 -9.47 -4.82 15.87
CA ALA A 176 -10.79 -5.25 16.40
C ALA A 176 -11.39 -6.49 15.70
N LYS A 177 -10.60 -7.22 14.90
CA LYS A 177 -10.92 -8.56 14.42
C LYS A 177 -9.83 -9.51 14.91
N GLY A 178 -10.13 -10.21 16.00
CA GLY A 178 -9.51 -11.49 16.27
C GLY A 178 -9.78 -12.41 15.09
N THR A 179 -8.81 -12.55 14.21
CA THR A 179 -8.79 -13.64 13.24
C THR A 179 -7.40 -14.22 13.31
N GLU A 180 -7.24 -15.20 14.18
CA GLU A 180 -6.12 -16.13 14.11
C GLU A 180 -6.12 -16.75 12.71
N LEU A 181 -5.15 -16.35 11.87
CA LEU A 181 -4.78 -17.13 10.71
C LEU A 181 -4.12 -18.41 11.22
N LYS A 182 -4.93 -19.45 11.42
CA LYS A 182 -4.42 -20.81 11.53
C LYS A 182 -3.58 -21.10 10.31
N HIS A 183 -2.30 -21.36 10.55
CA HIS A 183 -1.40 -21.95 9.57
C HIS A 183 -2.07 -23.16 8.91
N LEU A 184 -2.31 -23.09 7.61
CA LEU A 184 -2.32 -24.27 6.77
C LEU A 184 -0.87 -24.75 6.73
N LYS A 185 -0.52 -25.61 7.69
CA LYS A 185 0.59 -26.54 7.49
C LYS A 185 0.10 -27.62 6.53
N GLU A 186 0.85 -27.78 5.47
CA GLU A 186 0.83 -28.96 4.62
C GLU A 186 1.05 -30.22 5.45
N SER A 187 0.15 -31.20 5.25
CA SER A 187 0.41 -32.65 5.27
C SER A 187 -0.84 -33.37 4.81
#